data_AF-A0A947NYP2-F1
#
_entry.id   AF-A0A947NYP2-F1
#
_cell.length_a   1.000
_cell.length_b   1.000
_cell.length_c   1.000
_cell.angle_alpha   90.00
_cell.angle_beta   90.00
_cell.angle_gamma   90.00
#
_symmetry.space_group_name_H-M   'P 1'
#
loop_
_entity.id
_entity.type
_entity.pdbx_description
1 polymer ?
#
loop_
_entity_poly.entity_id
_entity_poly.type
_entity_poly.pdbx_seq_one_letter_code
_entity_poly.pdbx_strand_id
1 'polypeptide(L)' 'RSCRGLRMGGAQVSEKHTNFLINTGTATSADIEGLGEEVKRRVYEHSGVELEWEIQRVGRP' A
#
# COMPACT_ATOMS: atom_id res chain seq x y z
N ARG A 1 4.45 4.35 -14.02
CA ARG A 1 4.08 2.90 -14.13
C ARG A 1 3.19 2.55 -12.93
N SER A 2 2.03 1.94 -13.14
CA SER A 2 1.01 1.73 -12.09
C SER A 2 1.49 0.74 -11.00
N CYS A 3 1.28 1.03 -9.72
CA CYS A 3 1.58 0.14 -8.59
C CYS A 3 0.67 -1.11 -8.52
N ARG A 4 -0.12 -1.35 -9.56
CA ARG A 4 -1.06 -2.46 -9.72
C ARG A 4 -0.35 -3.80 -9.55
N GLY A 5 -0.89 -4.66 -8.68
CA GLY A 5 -0.33 -5.98 -8.41
C GLY A 5 0.97 -5.97 -7.60
N LEU A 6 1.45 -4.80 -7.13
CA LEU A 6 2.60 -4.72 -6.23
C LEU A 6 2.32 -5.51 -4.95
N ARG A 7 3.29 -6.30 -4.47
CA ARG A 7 3.15 -7.16 -3.29
C ARG A 7 4.24 -6.90 -2.26
N MET A 8 3.88 -7.06 -1.00
CA MET A 8 4.80 -7.10 0.14
C MET A 8 4.25 -8.11 1.14
N GLY A 9 4.99 -9.18 1.43
CA GLY A 9 4.50 -10.28 2.28
C GLY A 9 3.14 -10.81 1.80
N GLY A 10 2.16 -10.87 2.72
CA GLY A 10 0.79 -11.25 2.39
C GLY A 10 -0.09 -10.11 1.83
N ALA A 11 0.43 -8.89 1.67
CA ALA A 11 -0.31 -7.74 1.16
C ALA A 11 -0.11 -7.55 -0.36
N GLN A 12 -1.13 -7.04 -1.05
CA GLN A 12 -1.10 -6.73 -2.48
C GLN A 12 -1.90 -5.47 -2.84
N VAL A 13 -1.40 -4.64 -3.76
CA VAL A 13 -2.20 -3.58 -4.40
C VAL A 13 -3.16 -4.21 -5.40
N SER A 14 -4.45 -3.93 -5.26
CA SER A 14 -5.50 -4.50 -6.12
C SER A 14 -5.20 -4.32 -7.61
N GLU A 15 -5.39 -5.41 -8.35
CA GLU A 15 -5.25 -5.40 -9.80
C GLU A 15 -6.39 -4.66 -10.51
N LYS A 16 -7.49 -4.38 -9.81
CA LYS A 16 -8.64 -3.66 -10.38
C LYS A 16 -8.53 -2.17 -10.08
N HIS A 17 -8.20 -1.79 -8.85
CA HIS A 17 -8.22 -0.41 -8.41
C HIS A 17 -7.10 -0.13 -7.40
N THR A 18 -6.14 0.72 -7.78
CA THR A 18 -4.85 0.88 -7.08
C THR A 18 -4.92 1.53 -5.70
N ASN A 19 -6.08 2.04 -5.29
CA ASN A 19 -6.27 2.59 -3.94
C ASN A 19 -6.58 1.50 -2.89
N PHE A 20 -6.79 0.26 -3.31
CA PHE A 20 -7.07 -0.84 -2.37
C PHE A 20 -5.83 -1.69 -2.12
N LEU A 21 -5.48 -1.82 -0.85
CA LEU A 21 -4.55 -2.82 -0.36
C LEU A 21 -5.34 -4.07 0.07
N ILE A 22 -4.98 -5.21 -0.50
CA ILE A 22 -5.66 -6.50 -0.36
C ILE A 22 -4.79 -7.39 0.53
N ASN A 23 -5.41 -8.02 1.53
CA ASN A 23 -4.79 -9.14 2.24
C ASN A 23 -5.01 -10.42 1.41
N THR A 24 -3.92 -11.08 0.98
CA THR A 24 -3.99 -12.32 0.19
C THR A 24 -4.14 -13.59 1.03
N GLY A 25 -4.48 -13.44 2.32
CA GLY A 25 -4.76 -14.51 3.27
C GLY A 25 -3.84 -14.50 4.50
N THR A 26 -2.61 -14.03 4.35
CA THR A 26 -1.57 -14.06 5.41
C THR A 26 -0.94 -12.70 5.69
N ALA A 27 -1.53 -11.59 5.20
CA ALA A 27 -0.96 -10.27 5.43
C ALA A 27 -0.98 -9.92 6.91
N THR A 28 0.17 -9.48 7.41
CA THR A 28 0.29 -8.83 8.70
C THR A 28 -0.02 -7.33 8.58
N SER A 29 -0.27 -6.65 9.69
CA SER A 29 -0.41 -5.19 9.69
C SER A 29 0.85 -4.51 9.13
N ALA A 30 2.04 -5.04 9.46
CA ALA A 30 3.31 -4.56 8.95
C ALA A 30 3.43 -4.68 7.42
N ASP A 31 2.90 -5.77 6.83
CA ASP A 31 2.88 -5.94 5.37
C ASP A 31 2.01 -4.88 4.69
N ILE A 32 0.83 -4.59 5.25
CA ILE A 32 -0.11 -3.60 4.70
C ILE A 32 0.45 -2.19 4.84
N GLU A 33 0.99 -1.84 6.00
CA GLU A 33 1.60 -0.53 6.24
C GLU A 33 2.82 -0.32 5.36
N GLY A 34 3.73 -1.31 5.31
CA GLY A 34 4.91 -1.26 4.46
C GLY A 34 4.57 -1.16 2.97
N LEU A 35 3.55 -1.89 2.52
CA LEU A 35 3.08 -1.80 1.14
C LEU A 35 2.52 -0.41 0.82
N GLY A 36 1.75 0.18 1.74
CA GLY A 36 1.20 1.51 1.53
C GLY A 36 2.28 2.60 1.51
N GLU A 37 3.26 2.57 2.42
CA GLU A 37 4.36 3.53 2.39
C GLU A 37 5.19 3.40 1.09
N GLU A 38 5.40 2.18 0.59
CA GLU A 38 6.07 1.97 -0.70
C GLU A 38 5.25 2.52 -1.88
N VAL A 39 3.91 2.38 -1.85
CA VAL A 39 3.03 3.00 -2.86
C VAL A 39 3.14 4.52 -2.80
N LYS A 40 3.09 5.11 -1.61
CA LYS A 40 3.24 6.56 -1.41
C LYS A 40 4.57 7.06 -1.97
N ARG A 41 5.68 6.40 -1.63
CA ARG A 41 7.02 6.73 -2.12
C ARG A 41 7.08 6.72 -3.65
N ARG A 42 6.56 5.68 -4.29
CA ARG A 42 6.55 5.56 -5.76
C ARG A 42 5.69 6.62 -6.44
N VAL A 43 4.54 6.96 -5.86
CA VAL A 43 3.68 8.01 -6.40
C VAL A 43 4.39 9.35 -6.30
N TYR A 44 4.99 9.66 -5.14
CA TYR A 44 5.77 10.89 -4.97
C TYR A 44 6.94 10.98 -5.96
N GLU A 45 7.73 9.92 -6.12
CA GLU A 45 8.85 9.90 -7.07
C GLU A 45 8.42 10.07 -8.53
N HIS A 46 7.20 9.64 -8.88
CA HIS A 46 6.74 9.67 -10.26
C HIS A 46 5.95 10.92 -10.62
N SER A 47 5.13 11.44 -9.70
CA SER A 47 4.22 12.57 -9.96
C SER A 47 4.51 13.81 -9.11
N GLY A 48 5.37 13.71 -8.11
CA GLY A 48 5.58 14.76 -7.11
C GLY A 48 4.41 14.93 -6.13
N VAL A 49 3.40 14.05 -6.19
CA VAL A 49 2.22 14.11 -5.32
C VAL A 49 2.49 13.30 -4.05
N GLU A 50 2.34 13.95 -2.91
CA GLU A 50 2.37 13.30 -1.61
C GLU A 50 0.98 12.75 -1.28
N LEU A 51 0.91 11.44 -1.02
CA LEU A 51 -0.34 10.75 -0.70
C LEU A 51 -0.51 10.65 0.82
N GLU A 52 -1.73 10.87 1.28
CA GLU A 52 -2.12 10.72 2.67
C GLU A 52 -2.94 9.44 2.88
N TRP A 53 -2.87 8.89 4.08
CA TRP A 53 -3.67 7.73 4.44
C TRP A 53 -5.12 8.15 4.69
N GLU A 54 -6.06 7.51 4.00
CA GLU A 54 -7.50 7.66 4.28
C GLU A 54 -7.90 6.92 5.57
N ILE A 55 -7.27 5.77 5.81
CA ILE A 55 -7.58 4.89 6.94
C ILE A 55 -6.81 5.30 8.20
N GLN A 56 -7.45 5.12 9.36
CA GLN A 56 -6.80 5.27 10.66
C GLN A 56 -6.02 4.00 11.02
N ARG A 57 -4.73 4.14 11.28
CA ARG A 57 -3.88 3.08 11.83
C ARG A 57 -3.99 3.10 13.35
N VAL A 58 -4.40 1.99 13.94
CA VAL A 58 -4.57 1.84 15.40
C VAL A 58 -3.67 0.71 15.87
N GLY A 59 -2.82 0.98 16.85
CA GLY A 59 -1.84 0.04 17.36
C GLY A 59 -0.63 0.75 17.96
N ARG A 60 0.35 -0.03 18.39
CA ARG A 60 1.68 0.47 18.72
C ARG A 60 2.64 0.02 17.61
N PRO A 61 3.69 0.80 17.30
CA PRO A 61 4.76 0.36 16.41
C PRO A 61 5.39 -0.94 16.91
#